data_AF-A0A100IJA1-F1
#
_entry.id   AF-A0A100IJA1-F1
#
_cell.length_a   1.000
_cell.length_b   1.000
_cell.length_c   1.000
_cell.angle_alpha   90.00
_cell.angle_beta   90.00
_cell.angle_gamma   90.00
#
_symmetry.space_group_name_H-M   'P 1'
#
loop_
_entity.id
_entity.type
_entity.pdbx_description
1 polymer ?
#
loop_
_entity_poly.entity_id
_entity_poly.type
_entity_poly.pdbx_seq_one_letter_code
_entity_poly.pdbx_strand_id
1 'polypeptide(L)'
;MRGPAMIQAILCSLTFAVGNAAKDDPDYNPSLNFRPDNVTLSDLYYWVGSYYNGTTDVEILPYAGLASTYSSLCPNIANTTVTKQYDTVLALTEPSTYNVGYEPVNAFLTLWPNNFNFSALPTYSGGTLQLDAELEFGLFSSEPTYQVDGKVDNNFNWTLNATTGPPYRLSSNLAGYEGQGEFISNFTSCNDSDTVAWDFFLAPWDINAAGGYLPGAALDLHFDGKTANLSLNGYFIGYEVFKEGTKTISSSMLAVGEIKLRFLGVLDAYHSDVLANNTATPTWLRTVGFQNNSLNVGYTSTANSVSEGRAVSATIIALTVMIGLF
;
A
#
# COMPACT_ATOMS: atom_id res chain seq x y z
N MET A 1 49.66 -43.43 16.58
CA MET A 1 48.66 -42.58 17.26
C MET A 1 48.69 -41.20 16.61
N ARG A 2 47.52 -40.73 16.14
CA ARG A 2 47.18 -39.39 15.59
C ARG A 2 48.01 -38.88 14.40
N GLY A 3 47.54 -39.19 13.18
CA GLY A 3 47.86 -38.43 11.96
C GLY A 3 47.03 -37.14 11.86
N PRO A 4 47.44 -36.18 11.00
CA PRO A 4 46.85 -34.86 10.94
C PRO A 4 45.44 -34.88 10.33
N ALA A 5 44.54 -34.08 10.90
CA ALA A 5 43.18 -33.90 10.43
C ALA A 5 43.16 -33.14 9.10
N MET A 6 42.46 -33.69 8.10
CA MET A 6 42.12 -32.97 6.88
C MET A 6 41.06 -31.91 7.19
N ILE A 7 41.39 -30.64 6.95
CA ILE A 7 40.42 -29.54 6.94
C ILE A 7 39.75 -29.55 5.57
N GLN A 8 38.47 -29.89 5.55
CA GLN A 8 37.63 -29.82 4.36
C GLN A 8 37.17 -28.36 4.21
N ALA A 9 37.78 -27.63 3.27
CA ALA A 9 37.32 -26.30 2.90
C ALA A 9 36.02 -26.43 2.10
N ILE A 10 34.89 -26.04 2.69
CA ILE A 10 33.64 -25.85 1.95
C ILE A 10 33.79 -24.52 1.20
N LEU A 11 34.04 -24.59 -0.11
CA LEU A 11 33.84 -23.46 -1.00
C LEU A 11 32.34 -23.23 -1.15
N CYS A 12 31.78 -22.25 -0.44
CA CYS A 12 30.53 -21.64 -0.85
C CYS A 12 30.80 -20.78 -2.08
N SER A 13 30.69 -21.38 -3.27
CA SER A 13 30.67 -20.66 -4.53
C SER A 13 29.35 -19.87 -4.61
N LEU A 14 29.38 -18.60 -4.20
CA LEU A 14 28.39 -17.60 -4.61
C LEU A 14 28.62 -17.32 -6.10
N THR A 15 27.90 -18.04 -6.96
CA THR A 15 27.75 -17.65 -8.36
C THR A 15 26.87 -16.41 -8.39
N PHE A 16 27.49 -15.23 -8.43
CA PHE A 16 26.79 -14.04 -8.89
C PHE A 16 26.55 -14.23 -10.39
N ALA A 17 25.33 -14.59 -10.77
CA ALA A 17 24.89 -14.42 -12.14
C ALA A 17 25.02 -12.93 -12.46
N VAL A 18 25.93 -12.59 -13.37
CA VAL A 18 26.05 -11.23 -13.91
C VAL A 18 24.80 -11.02 -14.77
N GLY A 19 23.75 -10.48 -14.14
CA GLY A 19 22.44 -10.31 -14.73
C GLY A 19 22.29 -8.97 -15.42
N ASN A 20 21.56 -8.96 -16.53
CA ASN A 20 21.17 -7.76 -17.25
C ASN A 20 20.54 -6.74 -16.28
N ALA A 21 21.07 -5.51 -16.27
CA ALA A 21 20.48 -4.42 -15.51
C ALA A 21 19.13 -4.03 -16.14
N ALA A 22 18.21 -3.45 -15.37
CA ALA A 22 16.93 -2.93 -15.85
C ALA A 22 16.99 -2.02 -17.10
N LYS A 23 18.16 -1.47 -17.44
CA LYS A 23 18.38 -0.71 -18.67
C LYS A 23 18.31 -1.57 -19.94
N ASP A 24 18.52 -2.87 -19.81
CA ASP A 24 18.53 -3.86 -20.88
C ASP A 24 17.20 -4.65 -20.96
N ASP A 25 16.21 -4.29 -20.14
CA ASP A 25 14.84 -4.80 -20.22
C ASP A 25 14.13 -4.13 -21.42
N PRO A 26 13.75 -4.88 -22.46
CA PRO A 26 13.13 -4.32 -23.67
C PRO A 26 11.73 -3.73 -23.42
N ASP A 27 11.04 -4.16 -22.36
CA ASP A 27 9.68 -3.74 -22.04
C ASP A 27 9.66 -2.59 -21.01
N TYR A 28 10.82 -2.28 -20.39
CA TYR A 28 10.94 -1.16 -19.46
C TYR A 28 10.84 0.20 -20.17
N ASN A 29 9.88 1.01 -19.73
CA ASN A 29 9.71 2.38 -20.20
C ASN A 29 9.99 3.40 -19.07
N PRO A 30 11.10 4.18 -19.14
CA PRO A 30 11.46 5.14 -18.09
C PRO A 30 10.52 6.35 -18.00
N SER A 31 9.63 6.55 -18.99
CA SER A 31 8.59 7.59 -18.91
C SER A 31 7.38 7.18 -18.10
N LEU A 32 7.25 5.89 -17.77
CA LEU A 32 6.17 5.35 -16.94
C LEU A 32 6.65 5.14 -15.51
N ASN A 33 5.73 5.15 -14.55
CA ASN A 33 6.02 4.91 -13.13
C ASN A 33 6.12 3.42 -12.75
N PHE A 34 6.13 2.51 -13.73
CA PHE A 34 6.23 1.07 -13.48
C PHE A 34 7.69 0.64 -13.25
N ARG A 35 7.84 -0.41 -12.46
CA ARG A 35 9.13 -1.09 -12.29
C ARG A 35 9.45 -1.98 -13.48
N PRO A 36 10.74 -2.33 -13.69
CA PRO A 36 11.12 -3.31 -14.70
C PRO A 36 10.59 -4.71 -14.39
N ASP A 37 10.43 -5.55 -15.40
CA ASP A 37 9.80 -6.88 -15.29
C ASP A 37 10.68 -7.90 -14.55
N ASN A 38 11.94 -7.54 -14.30
CA ASN A 38 12.82 -8.35 -13.47
C ASN A 38 12.46 -8.31 -11.97
N VAL A 39 11.58 -7.39 -11.55
CA VAL A 39 11.05 -7.28 -10.18
C VAL A 39 9.91 -8.30 -10.00
N THR A 40 10.05 -9.18 -9.03
CA THR A 40 9.10 -10.27 -8.74
C THR A 40 8.33 -10.04 -7.43
N LEU A 41 8.15 -8.78 -7.04
CA LEU A 41 7.40 -8.39 -5.84
C LEU A 41 5.90 -8.45 -6.11
N SER A 42 5.08 -8.41 -5.04
CA SER A 42 3.63 -8.37 -5.19
C SER A 42 3.13 -7.08 -5.83
N ASP A 43 1.87 -7.07 -6.26
CA ASP A 43 1.22 -5.92 -6.91
C ASP A 43 1.22 -4.66 -6.03
N LEU A 44 1.29 -4.84 -4.71
CA LEU A 44 1.46 -3.74 -3.76
C LEU A 44 2.73 -2.91 -4.02
N TYR A 45 3.79 -3.52 -4.58
CA TYR A 45 5.10 -2.91 -4.78
C TYR A 45 5.44 -2.67 -6.26
N TYR A 46 4.43 -2.56 -7.11
CA TYR A 46 4.57 -2.53 -8.57
C TYR A 46 5.18 -1.22 -9.13
N TRP A 47 5.01 -0.10 -8.42
CA TRP A 47 5.41 1.22 -8.92
C TRP A 47 6.73 1.71 -8.34
N VAL A 48 7.36 2.62 -9.06
CA VAL A 48 8.49 3.42 -8.58
C VAL A 48 8.01 4.33 -7.46
N GLY A 49 8.63 4.21 -6.29
CA GLY A 49 8.19 4.95 -5.11
C GLY A 49 8.80 4.48 -3.80
N SER A 50 8.33 5.07 -2.70
CA SER A 50 8.68 4.68 -1.34
C SER A 50 7.48 4.04 -0.65
N TYR A 51 7.74 2.95 0.04
CA TYR A 51 6.76 2.12 0.73
C TYR A 51 7.07 2.17 2.22
N TYR A 52 6.05 2.42 3.04
CA TYR A 52 6.20 2.54 4.49
C TYR A 52 5.34 1.48 5.16
N ASN A 53 5.99 0.58 5.89
CA ASN A 53 5.33 -0.41 6.70
C ASN A 53 5.02 0.20 8.06
N GLY A 54 3.82 -0.03 8.56
CA GLY A 54 3.39 0.58 9.80
C GLY A 54 2.07 0.05 10.32
N THR A 55 1.56 0.74 11.31
CA THR A 55 0.26 0.47 11.89
C THR A 55 -0.65 1.67 11.68
N THR A 56 -1.94 1.40 11.49
CA THR A 56 -2.97 2.43 11.46
C THR A 56 -3.98 2.18 12.56
N ASP A 57 -4.17 3.20 13.40
CA ASP A 57 -5.25 3.22 14.37
C ASP A 57 -6.47 3.92 13.77
N VAL A 58 -7.62 3.26 13.79
CA VAL A 58 -8.91 3.80 13.38
C VAL A 58 -9.80 3.91 14.61
N GLU A 59 -10.21 5.13 14.94
CA GLU A 59 -11.11 5.46 16.04
C GLU A 59 -12.49 5.85 15.48
N ILE A 60 -13.52 5.17 15.94
CA ILE A 60 -14.92 5.36 15.55
C ILE A 60 -15.68 5.88 16.76
N LEU A 61 -16.28 7.07 16.61
CA LEU A 61 -17.03 7.77 17.66
C LEU A 61 -18.48 8.04 17.19
N PRO A 62 -19.42 7.11 17.43
CA PRO A 62 -20.82 7.32 17.11
C PRO A 62 -21.37 8.60 17.75
N TYR A 63 -22.08 9.38 16.94
CA TYR A 63 -22.78 10.60 17.33
C TYR A 63 -21.89 11.71 17.92
N ALA A 64 -20.60 11.68 17.64
CA ALA A 64 -19.69 12.77 17.99
C ALA A 64 -19.88 14.00 17.07
N GLY A 65 -19.51 15.17 17.57
CA GLY A 65 -19.49 16.42 16.79
C GLY A 65 -20.86 16.79 16.20
N LEU A 66 -20.87 17.08 14.90
CA LEU A 66 -22.08 17.44 14.15
C LEU A 66 -23.08 16.28 14.05
N ALA A 67 -22.66 15.04 14.33
CA ALA A 67 -23.50 13.86 14.26
C ALA A 67 -24.31 13.59 15.55
N SER A 68 -24.17 14.42 16.58
CA SER A 68 -24.86 14.24 17.88
C SER A 68 -26.38 14.17 17.80
N THR A 69 -26.97 14.82 16.79
CA THR A 69 -28.42 14.81 16.50
C THR A 69 -28.94 13.45 16.02
N TYR A 70 -28.05 12.54 15.60
CA TYR A 70 -28.42 11.21 15.09
C TYR A 70 -28.47 10.13 16.18
N SER A 71 -28.17 10.47 17.44
CA SER A 71 -28.10 9.52 18.56
C SER A 71 -29.40 8.76 18.85
N SER A 72 -30.54 9.26 18.41
CA SER A 72 -31.82 8.56 18.52
C SER A 72 -31.96 7.37 17.58
N LEU A 73 -31.11 7.24 16.56
CA LEU A 73 -31.15 6.11 15.61
C LEU A 73 -30.77 4.80 16.29
N CYS A 74 -29.77 4.82 17.18
CA CYS A 74 -29.35 3.67 17.97
C CYS A 74 -28.76 4.12 19.31
N PRO A 75 -29.61 4.33 20.34
CA PRO A 75 -29.14 4.83 21.64
C PRO A 75 -28.10 3.93 22.33
N ASN A 76 -28.08 2.63 22.01
CA ASN A 76 -27.20 1.64 22.65
C ASN A 76 -25.71 1.84 22.34
N ILE A 77 -25.38 2.47 21.22
CA ILE A 77 -23.99 2.77 20.85
C ILE A 77 -23.60 4.22 21.16
N ALA A 78 -24.50 5.01 21.76
CA ALA A 78 -24.18 6.38 22.13
C ALA A 78 -23.11 6.44 23.22
N ASN A 79 -22.20 7.42 23.12
CA ASN A 79 -21.06 7.61 24.03
C ASN A 79 -20.10 6.40 24.09
N THR A 80 -20.11 5.55 23.06
CA THR A 80 -19.10 4.50 22.90
C THR A 80 -17.98 4.99 22.00
N THR A 81 -16.81 4.40 22.13
CA THR A 81 -15.68 4.64 21.24
C THR A 81 -14.98 3.31 21.03
N VAL A 82 -14.73 2.97 19.77
CA VAL A 82 -13.94 1.78 19.43
C VAL A 82 -12.72 2.22 18.65
N THR A 83 -11.58 1.68 19.03
CA THR A 83 -10.32 1.82 18.30
C THR A 83 -9.91 0.45 17.79
N LYS A 84 -9.66 0.34 16.49
CA LYS A 84 -9.13 -0.86 15.84
C LYS A 84 -7.80 -0.51 15.18
N GLN A 85 -6.81 -1.36 15.41
CA GLN A 85 -5.49 -1.24 14.80
C GLN A 85 -5.36 -2.25 13.65
N TYR A 86 -4.66 -1.81 12.60
CA TYR A 86 -4.43 -2.54 11.36
C TYR A 86 -2.95 -2.58 11.02
N ASP A 87 -2.51 -3.69 10.41
CA ASP A 87 -1.24 -3.73 9.68
C ASP A 87 -1.41 -2.98 8.37
N THR A 88 -0.47 -2.09 8.06
CA THR A 88 -0.65 -1.14 6.95
C THR A 88 0.61 -0.92 6.14
N VAL A 89 0.40 -0.73 4.83
CA VAL A 89 1.42 -0.25 3.91
C VAL A 89 0.91 1.03 3.26
N LEU A 90 1.70 2.10 3.39
CA LEU A 90 1.54 3.31 2.61
C LEU A 90 2.53 3.29 1.46
N ALA A 91 2.03 3.22 0.23
CA ALA A 91 2.81 3.42 -0.99
C ALA A 91 2.71 4.89 -1.41
N LEU A 92 3.85 5.57 -1.54
CA LEU A 92 3.96 6.90 -2.14
C LEU A 92 4.77 6.78 -3.41
N THR A 93 4.13 6.97 -4.56
CA THR A 93 4.70 6.60 -5.86
C THR A 93 4.72 7.76 -6.82
N GLU A 94 5.56 7.65 -7.85
CA GLU A 94 5.57 8.58 -8.97
C GLU A 94 4.18 8.60 -9.63
N PRO A 95 3.60 9.77 -9.88
CA PRO A 95 2.44 9.88 -10.75
C PRO A 95 2.75 9.34 -12.14
N SER A 96 1.81 8.61 -12.72
CA SER A 96 1.92 8.12 -14.09
C SER A 96 1.59 9.24 -15.09
N THR A 97 2.08 9.13 -16.33
CA THR A 97 1.66 10.03 -17.42
C THR A 97 0.17 9.86 -17.77
N TYR A 98 -0.47 8.81 -17.29
CA TYR A 98 -1.92 8.58 -17.43
C TYR A 98 -2.75 9.24 -16.33
N ASN A 99 -2.13 9.69 -15.24
CA ASN A 99 -2.81 10.45 -14.19
C ASN A 99 -3.26 11.80 -14.73
N VAL A 100 -4.40 12.25 -14.23
CA VAL A 100 -5.09 13.41 -14.77
C VAL A 100 -4.79 14.61 -13.90
N GLY A 101 -4.38 15.69 -14.55
CA GLY A 101 -3.93 16.86 -13.81
C GLY A 101 -2.50 16.69 -13.30
N TYR A 102 -2.17 17.43 -12.25
CA TYR A 102 -0.84 17.41 -11.66
C TYR A 102 -0.97 17.05 -10.18
N GLU A 103 -0.60 15.82 -9.85
CA GLU A 103 -0.43 15.38 -8.47
C GLU A 103 1.06 15.32 -8.14
N PRO A 104 1.48 15.76 -6.95
CA PRO A 104 2.87 15.62 -6.52
C PRO A 104 3.26 14.16 -6.29
N VAL A 105 2.31 13.30 -5.91
CA VAL A 105 2.49 11.86 -5.63
C VAL A 105 1.17 11.12 -5.84
N ASN A 106 1.24 9.83 -6.17
CA ASN A 106 0.15 8.90 -5.87
C ASN A 106 0.34 8.35 -4.45
N ALA A 107 -0.75 8.25 -3.69
CA ALA A 107 -0.75 7.73 -2.32
C ALA A 107 -1.76 6.58 -2.21
N PHE A 108 -1.26 5.40 -1.81
CA PHE A 108 -2.08 4.22 -1.58
C PHE A 108 -1.84 3.71 -0.16
N LEU A 109 -2.77 4.00 0.75
CA LEU A 109 -2.77 3.41 2.10
C LEU A 109 -3.68 2.19 2.08
N THR A 110 -3.12 1.03 2.44
CA THR A 110 -3.86 -0.23 2.53
C THR A 110 -3.88 -0.75 3.96
N LEU A 111 -5.06 -1.14 4.43
CA LEU A 111 -5.32 -1.66 5.77
C LEU A 111 -5.66 -3.13 5.70
N TRP A 112 -4.92 -3.92 6.46
CA TRP A 112 -4.99 -5.37 6.49
C TRP A 112 -5.25 -5.87 7.92
N PRO A 113 -5.77 -7.10 8.06
CA PRO A 113 -5.88 -7.76 9.36
C PRO A 113 -4.52 -7.82 10.07
N ASN A 114 -4.54 -7.79 11.40
CA ASN A 114 -3.30 -7.89 12.18
C ASN A 114 -2.57 -9.22 11.93
N ASN A 115 -1.25 -9.13 11.76
CA ASN A 115 -0.34 -10.20 11.35
C ASN A 115 -0.59 -10.71 9.92
N PHE A 116 -1.07 -9.85 9.01
CA PHE A 116 -1.26 -10.21 7.62
C PHE A 116 0.06 -10.62 6.95
N ASN A 117 0.02 -11.70 6.17
CA ASN A 117 1.19 -12.20 5.46
C ASN A 117 1.30 -11.54 4.08
N PHE A 118 1.99 -10.41 4.00
CA PHE A 118 2.23 -9.70 2.74
C PHE A 118 2.94 -10.53 1.66
N SER A 119 3.63 -11.62 2.02
CA SER A 119 4.22 -12.56 1.04
C SER A 119 3.19 -13.48 0.39
N ALA A 120 1.96 -13.53 0.88
CA ALA A 120 0.86 -14.27 0.27
C ALA A 120 0.15 -13.49 -0.84
N LEU A 121 0.40 -12.17 -0.93
CA LEU A 121 -0.15 -11.35 -2.01
C LEU A 121 0.32 -11.86 -3.37
N PRO A 122 -0.56 -11.86 -4.38
CA PRO A 122 -0.20 -12.32 -5.71
C PRO A 122 0.96 -11.48 -6.27
N THR A 123 1.88 -12.18 -6.94
CA THR A 123 2.82 -11.56 -7.87
C THR A 123 2.07 -11.37 -9.18
N TYR A 124 1.91 -10.12 -9.62
CA TYR A 124 1.38 -9.69 -10.92
C TYR A 124 0.64 -10.78 -11.70
N SER A 125 -0.62 -11.01 -11.31
CA SER A 125 -1.47 -12.03 -11.91
C SER A 125 -2.63 -11.44 -12.73
N GLY A 126 -2.57 -10.15 -13.06
CA GLY A 126 -3.69 -9.40 -13.64
C GLY A 126 -4.86 -9.19 -12.66
N GLY A 127 -4.65 -9.48 -11.37
CA GLY A 127 -5.53 -9.08 -10.29
C GLY A 127 -5.20 -7.67 -9.83
N THR A 128 -6.19 -6.92 -9.38
CA THR A 128 -5.95 -5.58 -8.82
C THR A 128 -5.97 -5.70 -7.30
N LEU A 129 -5.04 -5.01 -6.62
CA LEU A 129 -4.94 -4.98 -5.14
C LEU A 129 -6.29 -4.67 -4.46
N GLN A 130 -7.12 -3.86 -5.13
CA GLN A 130 -8.46 -3.47 -4.68
C GLN A 130 -9.47 -4.62 -4.59
N LEU A 131 -9.19 -5.75 -5.26
CA LEU A 131 -10.05 -6.94 -5.29
C LEU A 131 -9.56 -8.06 -4.34
N ASP A 132 -8.47 -7.82 -3.60
CA ASP A 132 -8.02 -8.79 -2.61
C ASP A 132 -9.06 -8.93 -1.49
N ALA A 133 -9.47 -10.16 -1.20
CA ALA A 133 -10.52 -10.44 -0.23
C ALA A 133 -10.10 -10.17 1.22
N GLU A 134 -8.79 -10.04 1.48
CA GLU A 134 -8.26 -9.71 2.81
C GLU A 134 -7.96 -8.21 2.98
N LEU A 135 -8.09 -7.38 1.93
CA LEU A 135 -8.00 -5.94 2.05
C LEU A 135 -9.24 -5.41 2.79
N GLU A 136 -9.09 -4.94 4.03
CA GLU A 136 -10.22 -4.40 4.80
C GLU A 136 -10.57 -2.98 4.36
N PHE A 137 -9.56 -2.12 4.13
CA PHE A 137 -9.80 -0.76 3.66
C PHE A 137 -8.63 -0.22 2.83
N GLY A 138 -8.94 0.56 1.79
CA GLY A 138 -7.98 1.26 0.94
C GLY A 138 -8.31 2.75 0.81
N LEU A 139 -7.33 3.60 1.10
CA LEU A 139 -7.38 5.03 0.78
C LEU A 139 -6.43 5.30 -0.39
N PHE A 140 -7.00 5.54 -1.56
CA PHE A 140 -6.27 5.68 -2.82
C PHE A 140 -6.48 7.08 -3.42
N SER A 141 -5.42 7.85 -3.63
CA SER A 141 -5.51 9.18 -4.25
C SER A 141 -5.87 9.13 -5.74
N SER A 142 -5.63 8.00 -6.39
CA SER A 142 -6.06 7.68 -7.76
C SER A 142 -6.29 6.18 -7.86
N GLU A 143 -6.90 5.70 -8.94
CA GLU A 143 -6.98 4.25 -9.17
C GLU A 143 -5.58 3.65 -9.39
N PRO A 144 -5.19 2.59 -8.64
CA PRO A 144 -4.01 1.78 -8.95
C PRO A 144 -4.02 1.26 -10.39
N THR A 145 -2.93 1.48 -11.13
CA THR A 145 -2.78 1.01 -12.51
C THR A 145 -1.63 0.02 -12.65
N TYR A 146 -1.90 -1.08 -13.32
CA TYR A 146 -0.93 -2.18 -13.50
C TYR A 146 -0.57 -2.41 -14.96
N GLN A 147 -1.13 -1.60 -15.87
CA GLN A 147 -0.88 -1.67 -17.28
C GLN A 147 -1.08 -0.30 -17.93
N VAL A 148 -0.56 -0.15 -19.15
CA VAL A 148 -0.81 1.01 -19.99
C VAL A 148 -2.24 0.94 -20.51
N ASP A 149 -3.17 1.58 -19.82
CA ASP A 149 -4.55 1.71 -20.31
C ASP A 149 -5.21 3.00 -19.86
N GLY A 150 -5.85 3.67 -20.82
CA GLY A 150 -6.75 4.78 -20.59
C GLY A 150 -6.19 5.97 -19.81
N LYS A 151 -7.10 6.60 -19.08
CA LYS A 151 -6.92 7.83 -18.30
C LYS A 151 -7.24 7.48 -16.85
N VAL A 152 -6.38 7.86 -15.92
CA VAL A 152 -6.53 7.58 -14.48
C VAL A 152 -6.99 8.85 -13.80
N ASP A 153 -8.28 8.93 -13.48
CA ASP A 153 -8.81 10.04 -12.71
C ASP A 153 -8.33 9.95 -11.25
N ASN A 154 -8.03 11.09 -10.65
CA ASN A 154 -7.71 11.15 -9.22
C ASN A 154 -9.00 11.13 -8.42
N ASN A 155 -8.97 10.37 -7.32
CA ASN A 155 -10.06 10.34 -6.35
C ASN A 155 -10.09 11.61 -5.50
N PHE A 156 -8.92 12.18 -5.23
CA PHE A 156 -8.76 13.48 -4.59
C PHE A 156 -7.39 14.06 -4.94
N ASN A 157 -7.26 15.39 -4.83
CA ASN A 157 -6.03 16.08 -5.18
C ASN A 157 -5.26 16.52 -3.94
N TRP A 158 -3.94 16.40 -3.99
CA TRP A 158 -3.06 16.88 -2.94
C TRP A 158 -2.66 18.34 -3.12
N THR A 159 -2.60 19.05 -2.01
CA THR A 159 -1.90 20.33 -1.92
C THR A 159 -0.55 20.10 -1.25
N LEU A 160 0.54 20.27 -1.99
CA LEU A 160 1.90 20.20 -1.45
C LEU A 160 2.31 21.57 -0.89
N ASN A 161 2.76 21.59 0.37
CA ASN A 161 3.37 22.78 0.95
C ASN A 161 4.73 23.06 0.31
N ALA A 162 4.98 24.34 0.01
CA ALA A 162 6.24 24.78 -0.60
C ALA A 162 7.44 24.34 0.25
N THR A 163 8.39 23.66 -0.39
CA THR A 163 9.63 23.18 0.22
C THR A 163 10.75 23.11 -0.83
N THR A 164 11.98 22.89 -0.38
CA THR A 164 13.15 22.62 -1.24
C THR A 164 13.64 21.17 -1.14
N GLY A 165 12.97 20.35 -0.32
CA GLY A 165 13.32 18.95 -0.04
C GLY A 165 12.43 18.35 1.06
N PRO A 166 12.63 17.07 1.41
CA PRO A 166 11.91 16.44 2.52
C PRO A 166 12.27 17.11 3.87
N PRO A 167 11.36 17.05 4.88
CA PRO A 167 10.10 16.32 4.85
C PRO A 167 9.03 17.05 4.01
N TYR A 168 8.33 16.28 3.17
CA TYR A 168 7.22 16.78 2.38
C TYR A 168 5.96 16.81 3.23
N ARG A 169 5.11 17.82 3.00
CA ARG A 169 3.83 17.98 3.71
C ARG A 169 2.72 18.18 2.70
N LEU A 170 1.77 17.26 2.67
CA LEU A 170 0.64 17.27 1.75
C LEU A 170 -0.65 17.30 2.56
N SER A 171 -1.65 17.99 2.03
CA SER A 171 -2.99 18.02 2.62
C SER A 171 -4.05 17.88 1.53
N SER A 172 -5.19 17.29 1.86
CA SER A 172 -6.36 17.21 0.99
C SER A 172 -7.66 17.31 1.78
N ASN A 173 -8.76 17.56 1.07
CA ASN A 173 -10.12 17.48 1.60
C ASN A 173 -10.94 16.55 0.69
N LEU A 174 -11.42 15.47 1.27
CA LEU A 174 -12.09 14.37 0.58
C LEU A 174 -13.58 14.67 0.52
N ALA A 175 -13.97 15.50 -0.44
CA ALA A 175 -15.38 15.74 -0.75
C ALA A 175 -15.89 14.65 -1.69
N GLY A 176 -16.82 13.81 -1.23
CA GLY A 176 -17.45 12.79 -2.10
C GLY A 176 -16.67 11.49 -2.26
N TYR A 177 -15.71 11.17 -1.38
CA TYR A 177 -14.89 9.97 -1.47
C TYR A 177 -15.17 8.99 -0.32
N GLU A 178 -15.38 7.71 -0.65
CA GLU A 178 -15.76 6.65 0.30
C GLU A 178 -14.60 5.74 0.74
N GLY A 179 -13.49 5.75 0.00
CA GLY A 179 -12.49 4.70 0.13
C GLY A 179 -12.88 3.43 -0.62
N GLN A 180 -11.96 2.45 -0.61
CA GLN A 180 -12.21 1.09 -1.04
C GLN A 180 -12.44 0.23 0.20
N GLY A 181 -13.55 -0.51 0.25
CA GLY A 181 -13.91 -1.37 1.40
C GLY A 181 -14.57 -0.60 2.56
N GLU A 182 -14.55 -1.20 3.74
CA GLU A 182 -15.28 -0.73 4.91
C GLU A 182 -14.54 -1.02 6.22
N PHE A 183 -14.84 -0.25 7.26
CA PHE A 183 -14.34 -0.54 8.59
C PHE A 183 -15.34 -1.45 9.30
N ILE A 184 -14.93 -2.68 9.60
CA ILE A 184 -15.75 -3.65 10.33
C ILE A 184 -15.36 -3.67 11.80
N SER A 185 -16.33 -3.46 12.68
CA SER A 185 -16.14 -3.52 14.13
C SER A 185 -17.37 -4.06 14.86
N ASN A 186 -17.20 -4.43 16.13
CA ASN A 186 -18.28 -4.98 16.95
C ASN A 186 -18.82 -3.91 17.91
N PHE A 187 -20.14 -3.71 17.88
CA PHE A 187 -20.87 -2.81 18.79
C PHE A 187 -22.13 -3.51 19.32
N THR A 188 -22.75 -2.94 20.34
CA THR A 188 -24.05 -3.40 20.83
C THR A 188 -25.13 -3.20 19.77
N SER A 189 -26.01 -4.19 19.59
CA SER A 189 -27.17 -4.08 18.70
C SER A 189 -28.09 -2.95 19.13
N CYS A 190 -28.85 -2.38 18.19
CA CYS A 190 -29.87 -1.38 18.51
C CYS A 190 -31.13 -1.99 19.13
N ASN A 191 -31.37 -3.29 18.93
CA ASN A 191 -32.61 -3.95 19.35
C ASN A 191 -32.51 -4.65 20.70
N ASP A 192 -31.30 -4.98 21.13
CA ASP A 192 -31.04 -5.72 22.37
C ASP A 192 -29.66 -5.37 22.95
N SER A 193 -29.15 -6.21 23.85
CA SER A 193 -27.85 -6.05 24.52
C SER A 193 -26.72 -6.86 23.88
N ASP A 194 -27.00 -7.58 22.79
CA ASP A 194 -26.02 -8.46 22.16
C ASP A 194 -24.97 -7.64 21.41
N THR A 195 -23.77 -8.19 21.32
CA THR A 195 -22.70 -7.61 20.50
C THR A 195 -22.79 -8.21 19.11
N VAL A 196 -22.88 -7.34 18.10
CA VAL A 196 -23.05 -7.69 16.70
C VAL A 196 -22.01 -6.97 15.84
N ALA A 197 -21.80 -7.45 14.63
CA ALA A 197 -20.91 -6.80 13.67
C ALA A 197 -21.57 -5.55 13.08
N TRP A 198 -20.75 -4.55 12.80
CA TRP A 198 -21.14 -3.28 12.19
C TRP A 198 -20.17 -2.93 11.08
N ASP A 199 -20.73 -2.44 9.98
CA ASP A 199 -19.97 -1.90 8.85
C ASP A 199 -20.02 -0.38 8.91
N PHE A 200 -18.85 0.25 8.81
CA PHE A 200 -18.71 1.70 8.80
C PHE A 200 -18.03 2.16 7.51
N PHE A 201 -18.64 3.14 6.85
CA PHE A 201 -18.14 3.74 5.62
C PHE A 201 -17.79 5.20 5.88
N LEU A 202 -16.69 5.68 5.28
CA LEU A 202 -16.39 7.10 5.29
C LEU A 202 -17.56 7.84 4.63
N ALA A 203 -18.15 8.84 5.28
CA ALA A 203 -19.36 9.50 4.80
C ALA A 203 -19.00 10.50 3.69
N PRO A 204 -19.30 10.22 2.40
CA PRO A 204 -18.89 11.09 1.31
C PRO A 204 -19.94 12.18 1.00
N TRP A 205 -21.18 12.04 1.50
CA TRP A 205 -22.36 12.71 0.99
C TRP A 205 -23.27 13.33 2.07
N ASP A 206 -24.21 14.15 1.62
CA ASP A 206 -25.32 14.70 2.41
C ASP A 206 -26.23 13.58 2.94
N ILE A 207 -26.37 13.47 4.26
CA ILE A 207 -27.06 12.35 4.93
C ILE A 207 -28.58 12.59 4.99
N ASN A 208 -29.17 12.94 3.84
CA ASN A 208 -30.60 13.15 3.53
C ASN A 208 -31.21 14.56 3.73
N ALA A 209 -32.30 14.75 2.97
CA ALA A 209 -33.10 15.93 2.60
C ALA A 209 -33.51 16.97 3.67
N ALA A 210 -33.03 16.86 4.90
CA ALA A 210 -33.17 17.88 5.95
C ALA A 210 -32.02 18.91 5.96
N GLY A 211 -31.03 18.77 5.08
CA GLY A 211 -29.95 19.75 4.87
C GLY A 211 -28.80 19.67 5.89
N GLY A 212 -28.54 18.47 6.44
CA GLY A 212 -27.43 18.23 7.35
C GLY A 212 -26.11 18.02 6.61
N TYR A 213 -25.42 19.10 6.24
CA TYR A 213 -24.12 19.01 5.57
C TYR A 213 -23.03 18.59 6.57
N LEU A 214 -22.48 17.38 6.41
CA LEU A 214 -21.23 17.00 7.06
C LEU A 214 -20.04 17.44 6.20
N PRO A 215 -18.98 17.98 6.80
CA PRO A 215 -17.78 18.35 6.05
C PRO A 215 -17.07 17.10 5.52
N GLY A 216 -16.46 17.24 4.34
CA GLY A 216 -15.55 16.22 3.80
C GLY A 216 -14.36 15.95 4.73
N ALA A 217 -13.77 14.77 4.61
CA ALA A 217 -12.69 14.37 5.50
C ALA A 217 -11.41 15.17 5.22
N ALA A 218 -10.78 15.69 6.27
CA ALA A 218 -9.49 16.35 6.19
C ALA A 218 -8.37 15.30 6.25
N LEU A 219 -7.46 15.35 5.29
CA LEU A 219 -6.35 14.42 5.14
C LEU A 219 -5.03 15.18 5.19
N ASP A 220 -4.11 14.75 6.05
CA ASP A 220 -2.76 15.31 6.19
C ASP A 220 -1.74 14.18 6.07
N LEU A 221 -0.68 14.42 5.30
CA LEU A 221 0.41 13.47 5.05
C LEU A 221 1.75 14.18 5.23
N HIS A 222 2.62 13.59 6.03
CA HIS A 222 4.01 14.01 6.14
C HIS A 222 4.93 12.82 5.91
N PHE A 223 5.95 12.98 5.08
CA PHE A 223 6.91 11.91 4.84
C PHE A 223 8.31 12.40 4.46
N ASP A 224 9.29 11.54 4.66
CA ASP A 224 10.67 11.69 4.23
C ASP A 224 11.28 10.32 3.89
N GLY A 225 12.58 10.27 3.57
CA GLY A 225 13.26 9.02 3.24
C GLY A 225 13.45 8.03 4.40
N LYS A 226 12.66 8.14 5.48
CA LYS A 226 12.72 7.25 6.65
C LYS A 226 11.35 6.93 7.24
N THR A 227 10.46 7.90 7.29
CA THR A 227 9.18 7.80 8.00
C THR A 227 8.06 8.46 7.22
N ALA A 228 6.85 7.98 7.44
CA ALA A 228 5.63 8.62 6.98
C ALA A 228 4.58 8.62 8.07
N ASN A 229 3.79 9.68 8.14
CA ASN A 229 2.59 9.75 8.96
C ASN A 229 1.45 10.30 8.12
N LEU A 230 0.28 9.70 8.27
CA LEU A 230 -0.93 10.13 7.60
C LEU A 230 -2.05 10.19 8.64
N SER A 231 -2.81 11.28 8.64
CA SER A 231 -4.00 11.41 9.47
C SER A 231 -5.20 11.79 8.63
N LEU A 232 -6.32 11.11 8.86
CA LEU A 232 -7.62 11.46 8.31
C LEU A 232 -8.58 11.74 9.45
N ASN A 233 -9.28 12.87 9.39
CA ASN A 233 -10.38 13.20 10.30
C ASN A 233 -11.62 13.48 9.47
N GLY A 234 -12.68 12.72 9.69
CA GLY A 234 -13.91 12.85 8.92
C GLY A 234 -15.11 12.35 9.68
N TYR A 235 -16.17 12.07 8.92
CA TYR A 235 -17.38 11.45 9.44
C TYR A 235 -17.60 10.10 8.79
N PHE A 236 -18.38 9.25 9.46
CA PHE A 236 -18.77 7.95 8.95
C PHE A 236 -20.30 7.78 8.98
N ILE A 237 -20.79 6.84 8.18
CA ILE A 237 -22.11 6.24 8.31
C ILE A 237 -21.96 4.77 8.67
N GLY A 238 -22.84 4.24 9.51
CA GLY A 238 -22.74 2.89 10.03
C GLY A 238 -24.04 2.10 9.96
N TYR A 239 -23.88 0.81 9.73
CA TYR A 239 -24.95 -0.17 9.54
C TYR A 239 -24.72 -1.37 10.45
N GLU A 240 -25.79 -1.86 11.07
CA GLU A 240 -25.76 -3.10 11.83
C GLU A 240 -25.83 -4.29 10.86
N VAL A 241 -24.98 -5.30 11.05
CA VAL A 241 -24.90 -6.48 10.20
C VAL A 241 -25.56 -7.67 10.87
N PHE A 242 -26.46 -8.34 10.16
CA PHE A 242 -27.16 -9.51 10.67
C PHE A 242 -27.34 -10.59 9.60
N LYS A 243 -27.64 -11.81 10.06
CA LYS A 243 -27.84 -12.97 9.18
C LYS A 243 -29.33 -13.22 8.95
N GLU A 244 -29.73 -13.30 7.69
CA GLU A 244 -31.04 -13.78 7.28
C GLU A 244 -30.86 -15.12 6.53
N GLY A 245 -31.04 -16.23 7.26
CA GLY A 245 -30.72 -17.56 6.75
C GLY A 245 -29.22 -17.71 6.50
N THR A 246 -28.83 -17.91 5.23
CA THR A 246 -27.42 -18.00 4.80
C THR A 246 -26.84 -16.68 4.30
N LYS A 247 -27.66 -15.62 4.21
CA LYS A 247 -27.22 -14.32 3.69
C LYS A 247 -26.81 -13.40 4.84
N THR A 248 -25.74 -12.66 4.63
CA THR A 248 -25.38 -11.50 5.44
C THR A 248 -26.03 -10.27 4.82
N ILE A 249 -26.78 -9.51 5.61
CA ILE A 249 -27.44 -8.28 5.19
C ILE A 249 -27.16 -7.18 6.23
N SER A 250 -27.18 -5.94 5.76
CA SER A 250 -26.97 -4.75 6.59
C SER A 250 -28.30 -4.01 6.78
N SER A 251 -28.45 -3.32 7.91
CA SER A 251 -29.64 -2.51 8.22
C SER A 251 -29.75 -1.28 7.31
N SER A 252 -30.76 -0.44 7.55
CA SER A 252 -30.67 0.97 7.15
C SER A 252 -29.55 1.68 7.92
N MET A 253 -29.19 2.90 7.55
CA MET A 253 -28.22 3.68 8.32
C MET A 253 -28.72 3.87 9.77
N LEU A 254 -27.92 3.43 10.74
CA LEU A 254 -28.24 3.50 12.17
C LEU A 254 -27.22 4.33 12.96
N ALA A 255 -26.03 4.55 12.40
CA ALA A 255 -24.99 5.36 13.04
C ALA A 255 -24.46 6.43 12.09
N VAL A 256 -24.19 7.60 12.66
CA VAL A 256 -23.40 8.66 12.05
C VAL A 256 -22.46 9.17 13.13
N GLY A 257 -21.21 9.43 12.83
CA GLY A 257 -20.24 9.84 13.84
C GLY A 257 -18.93 10.34 13.27
N GLU A 258 -17.99 10.68 14.15
CA GLU A 258 -16.64 11.06 13.74
C GLU A 258 -15.78 9.80 13.56
N ILE A 259 -14.93 9.82 12.54
CA ILE A 259 -13.89 8.82 12.31
C ILE A 259 -12.53 9.52 12.30
N LYS A 260 -11.56 8.91 12.98
CA LYS A 260 -10.16 9.35 12.96
C LYS A 260 -9.28 8.19 12.58
N LEU A 261 -8.46 8.38 11.57
CA LEU A 261 -7.46 7.41 11.13
C LEU A 261 -6.08 8.03 11.33
N ARG A 262 -5.15 7.24 11.91
CA ARG A 262 -3.78 7.67 12.16
C ARG A 262 -2.81 6.56 11.79
N PHE A 263 -2.07 6.78 10.71
CA PHE A 263 -1.00 5.91 10.23
C PHE A 263 0.36 6.44 10.70
N LEU A 264 1.20 5.52 11.16
CA LEU A 264 2.62 5.76 11.43
C LEU A 264 3.45 4.65 10.79
N GLY A 265 4.31 5.01 9.84
CA GLY A 265 5.11 4.08 9.06
C GLY A 265 6.60 4.38 9.07
N VAL A 266 7.38 3.31 8.90
CA VAL A 266 8.82 3.33 8.67
C VAL A 266 9.10 2.83 7.26
N LEU A 267 10.06 3.45 6.58
CA LEU A 267 10.45 3.08 5.24
C LEU A 267 10.85 1.61 5.16
N ASP A 268 10.21 0.89 4.24
CA ASP A 268 10.64 -0.41 3.79
C ASP A 268 11.73 -0.24 2.73
N ALA A 269 12.98 -0.20 3.17
CA ALA A 269 14.12 -0.03 2.26
C ALA A 269 14.28 -1.19 1.26
N TYR A 270 13.71 -2.36 1.53
CA TYR A 270 13.81 -3.53 0.66
C TYR A 270 12.94 -3.36 -0.59
N HIS A 271 11.76 -2.80 -0.41
CA HIS A 271 10.78 -2.61 -1.49
C HIS A 271 10.70 -1.17 -2.01
N SER A 272 11.53 -0.25 -1.53
CA SER A 272 11.49 1.17 -1.90
C SER A 272 12.63 1.62 -2.82
N ASP A 273 12.27 2.53 -3.72
CA ASP A 273 13.19 3.41 -4.42
C ASP A 273 13.63 4.56 -3.51
N VAL A 274 14.80 5.13 -3.78
CA VAL A 274 15.40 6.15 -2.90
C VAL A 274 14.76 7.52 -3.19
N LEU A 275 14.07 8.07 -2.20
CA LEU A 275 13.52 9.43 -2.26
C LEU A 275 14.65 10.48 -2.36
N ALA A 276 14.57 11.35 -3.37
CA ALA A 276 15.52 12.45 -3.53
C ALA A 276 15.36 13.49 -2.42
N ASN A 277 16.49 14.02 -1.93
CA ASN A 277 16.53 14.88 -0.75
C ASN A 277 16.65 16.38 -1.07
N ASN A 278 16.63 16.77 -2.34
CA ASN A 278 16.96 18.12 -2.79
C ASN A 278 15.99 18.65 -3.86
N THR A 279 14.75 18.15 -3.86
CA THR A 279 13.73 18.53 -4.84
C THR A 279 12.54 19.20 -4.15
N ALA A 280 11.96 20.21 -4.80
CA ALA A 280 10.78 20.92 -4.29
C ALA A 280 9.51 20.04 -4.33
N THR A 281 9.50 19.04 -5.20
CA THR A 281 8.46 18.02 -5.35
C THR A 281 9.08 16.65 -5.12
N PRO A 282 8.34 15.67 -4.55
CA PRO A 282 8.84 14.32 -4.37
C PRO A 282 9.28 13.70 -5.70
N THR A 283 10.49 13.13 -5.73
CA THR A 283 11.03 12.39 -6.86
C THR A 283 11.87 11.22 -6.34
N TRP A 284 11.98 10.16 -7.14
CA TRP A 284 12.67 8.95 -6.74
C TRP A 284 13.83 8.63 -7.67
N LEU A 285 14.94 8.20 -7.07
CA LEU A 285 15.99 7.50 -7.78
C LEU A 285 15.54 6.05 -7.90
N ARG A 286 15.29 5.60 -9.14
CA ARG A 286 14.89 4.22 -9.44
C ARG A 286 16.03 3.27 -9.06
N THR A 287 15.79 2.44 -8.05
CA THR A 287 16.79 1.49 -7.53
C THR A 287 16.31 0.05 -7.52
N VAL A 288 15.00 -0.19 -7.35
CA VAL A 288 14.46 -1.55 -7.32
C VAL A 288 14.47 -2.15 -8.73
N GLY A 289 15.15 -3.29 -8.90
CA GLY A 289 15.38 -3.92 -10.21
C GLY A 289 16.61 -3.39 -10.98
N PHE A 290 17.24 -2.30 -10.52
CA PHE A 290 18.38 -1.66 -11.21
C PHE A 290 19.75 -2.12 -10.72
N GLN A 291 19.81 -2.94 -9.67
CA GLN A 291 21.06 -3.45 -9.06
C GLN A 291 22.04 -2.34 -8.59
N ASN A 292 21.55 -1.13 -8.36
CA ASN A 292 22.33 0.03 -7.94
C ASN A 292 22.18 0.35 -6.44
N ASN A 293 21.43 -0.47 -5.70
CA ASN A 293 21.22 -0.36 -4.27
C ASN A 293 21.20 -1.75 -3.63
N SER A 294 22.16 -2.02 -2.74
CA SER A 294 22.32 -3.34 -2.12
C SER A 294 21.25 -3.68 -1.08
N LEU A 295 20.38 -2.73 -0.71
CA LEU A 295 19.26 -2.97 0.18
C LEU A 295 18.05 -3.54 -0.55
N ASN A 296 17.91 -3.35 -1.87
CA ASN A 296 16.74 -3.85 -2.58
C ASN A 296 16.79 -5.37 -2.77
N VAL A 297 15.64 -6.03 -2.70
CA VAL A 297 15.48 -7.49 -2.86
C VAL A 297 14.31 -7.82 -3.79
N GLY A 298 14.10 -9.11 -4.08
CA GLY A 298 12.92 -9.57 -4.82
C GLY A 298 12.94 -9.22 -6.30
N TYR A 299 14.13 -9.19 -6.90
CA TYR A 299 14.30 -9.11 -8.34
C TYR A 299 15.25 -10.20 -8.82
N THR A 300 14.95 -10.78 -9.98
CA THR A 300 15.81 -11.76 -10.61
C THR A 300 16.85 -11.05 -11.48
N SER A 301 18.02 -11.65 -11.62
CA SER A 301 19.09 -11.17 -12.50
C SER A 301 18.75 -11.35 -14.00
N THR A 302 17.55 -11.82 -14.32
CA THR A 302 17.11 -12.19 -15.66
C THR A 302 15.79 -11.50 -15.95
N ALA A 303 15.83 -10.40 -16.72
CA ALA A 303 14.66 -9.98 -17.47
C ALA A 303 14.24 -11.17 -18.35
N ASN A 304 13.00 -11.62 -18.23
CA ASN A 304 12.49 -12.71 -19.06
C ASN A 304 12.36 -12.19 -20.49
N SER A 305 13.44 -12.24 -21.26
CA SER A 305 13.37 -12.13 -22.70
C SER A 305 12.60 -13.34 -23.21
N VAL A 306 11.31 -13.22 -23.47
CA VAL A 306 10.62 -14.12 -24.38
C VAL A 306 11.09 -13.78 -25.80
N SER A 307 12.34 -14.07 -26.10
CA SER A 307 12.82 -14.15 -27.48
C SER A 307 12.84 -15.62 -27.87
N GLU A 308 11.96 -15.99 -28.79
CA GLU A 308 11.98 -17.31 -29.42
C GLU A 308 13.39 -17.65 -29.92
N GLY A 309 13.95 -18.73 -29.38
CA GLY A 309 14.96 -19.56 -30.02
C GLY A 309 16.36 -18.96 -30.21
N ARG A 310 17.26 -19.29 -29.27
CA ARG A 310 18.61 -19.84 -29.55
C ARG A 310 19.32 -20.21 -28.24
N ALA A 311 19.31 -21.51 -27.93
CA ALA A 311 20.16 -22.06 -26.89
C ALA A 311 21.63 -21.98 -27.32
N VAL A 312 22.47 -21.28 -26.55
CA VAL A 312 23.93 -21.37 -26.66
C VAL A 312 24.42 -22.18 -25.47
N SER A 313 24.85 -23.41 -25.72
CA SER A 313 25.48 -24.30 -24.74
C SER A 313 26.83 -23.72 -24.30
N ALA A 314 27.03 -23.51 -23.00
CA ALA A 314 28.32 -23.20 -22.42
C ALA A 314 29.01 -24.49 -21.96
N THR A 315 30.07 -24.89 -22.68
CA THR A 315 30.93 -26.03 -22.33
C THR A 315 31.95 -25.59 -21.28
N ILE A 316 32.00 -26.27 -20.13
CA ILE A 316 33.02 -26.03 -19.09
C ILE A 316 34.27 -26.87 -19.41
N ILE A 317 35.41 -26.20 -19.64
CA ILE A 317 36.74 -26.83 -19.70
C ILE A 317 37.35 -26.79 -18.30
N ALA A 318 37.56 -27.95 -17.69
CA ALA A 318 38.32 -28.08 -16.46
C ALA A 318 39.82 -28.12 -16.77
N LEU A 319 40.61 -27.19 -16.21
CA LEU A 319 42.06 -27.19 -16.27
C LEU A 319 42.63 -27.85 -15.01
N THR A 320 43.16 -29.07 -15.12
CA THR A 320 43.85 -29.75 -14.02
C THR A 320 45.30 -29.27 -13.95
N VAL A 321 45.68 -28.58 -12.88
CA VAL A 321 47.08 -28.22 -12.60
C VAL A 321 47.79 -29.43 -12.02
N MET A 322 48.69 -30.03 -12.79
CA MET A 322 49.66 -31.02 -12.30
C MET A 322 50.80 -30.28 -11.59
N ILE A 323 50.84 -30.33 -10.26
CA ILE A 323 52.05 -30.00 -9.50
C ILE A 323 52.88 -31.27 -9.40
N GLY A 324 53.89 -31.39 -10.27
CA GLY A 324 55.07 -32.19 -9.96
C GLY A 324 56.02 -31.34 -9.14
N LEU A 325 56.71 -31.93 -8.16
CA LEU A 325 57.97 -31.43 -7.64
C LEU A 325 58.78 -32.58 -7.04
N PHE A 326 60.08 -32.42 -7.23
CA PHE A 326 61.22 -33.32 -7.01
C PHE A 326 61.47 -33.64 -5.53
#